data_AF-A0AAJ2IA02-F1
#
_entry.id   AF-A0AAJ2IA02-F1
#
_cell.length_a   1.000
_cell.length_b   1.000
_cell.length_c   1.000
_cell.angle_alpha   90.00
_cell.angle_beta   90.00
_cell.angle_gamma   90.00
#
_symmetry.space_group_name_H-M   'P 1'
#
loop_
_entity.id
_entity.type
_entity.pdbx_description
1 polymer ?
#
loop_
_entity_poly.entity_id
_entity_poly.type
_entity_poly.pdbx_seq_one_letter_code
_entity_poly.pdbx_strand_id
1 'polypeptide(L)' 'MSGPRRRADVARRMSELLRRDHVRAIPSGWVVSAPTGSAVVCRTYDELVDIVSRRSGLETAHVRERGLSAHAM' A
#
# COMPACT_ATOMS: atom_id res chain seq x y z
N MET A 1 -16.22 -4.48 6.29
CA MET A 1 -15.00 -3.63 6.26
C MET A 1 -13.84 -4.40 6.85
N SER A 2 -12.82 -4.69 6.05
CA SER A 2 -11.59 -5.39 6.44
C SER A 2 -10.97 -4.83 7.72
N GLY A 3 -10.82 -5.67 8.75
CA GLY A 3 -10.35 -5.25 10.06
C GLY A 3 -8.92 -4.67 10.07
N PRO A 4 -8.49 -4.07 11.21
CA PRO A 4 -7.18 -3.42 11.34
C PRO A 4 -5.99 -4.29 10.92
N ARG A 5 -6.02 -5.61 11.22
CA ARG A 5 -4.97 -6.56 10.84
C ARG A 5 -4.80 -6.65 9.32
N ARG A 6 -5.90 -6.82 8.58
CA ARG A 6 -5.86 -6.89 7.11
C ARG A 6 -5.29 -5.60 6.50
N ARG A 7 -5.58 -4.43 7.08
CA ARG A 7 -4.97 -3.17 6.60
C ARG A 7 -3.47 -3.11 6.86
N ALA A 8 -3.02 -3.57 8.02
CA ALA A 8 -1.59 -3.62 8.35
C ALA A 8 -0.83 -4.58 7.42
N ASP A 9 -1.40 -5.75 7.10
CA ASP A 9 -0.79 -6.71 6.17
C ASP A 9 -0.65 -6.13 4.77
N VAL A 10 -1.69 -5.44 4.28
CA VAL A 10 -1.63 -4.72 3.00
C VAL A 10 -0.52 -3.65 3.04
N ALA A 11 -0.45 -2.86 4.11
CA ALA A 11 0.55 -1.81 4.26
C ALA A 11 1.99 -2.38 4.20
N ARG A 12 2.23 -3.49 4.89
CA ARG A 12 3.52 -4.18 4.86
C ARG A 12 3.89 -4.62 3.45
N ARG A 13 2.98 -5.34 2.76
CA ARG A 13 3.21 -5.82 1.39
C ARG A 13 3.43 -4.69 0.39
N MET A 14 2.66 -3.62 0.50
CA MET A 14 2.83 -2.45 -0.38
C MET A 14 4.16 -1.74 -0.12
N SER A 15 4.63 -1.70 1.13
CA SER A 15 5.94 -1.14 1.44
C SER A 15 7.08 -1.95 0.82
N GLU A 16 6.94 -3.28 0.71
CA GLU A 16 7.95 -4.14 0.06
C GLU A 16 8.07 -3.89 -1.45
N LEU A 17 7.04 -3.34 -2.09
CA LEU A 17 7.07 -2.94 -3.50
C LEU A 17 7.74 -1.59 -3.73
N LEU A 18 7.94 -0.81 -2.66
CA LEU A 18 8.53 0.52 -2.71
C LEU A 18 9.99 0.45 -2.26
N ARG A 19 10.89 1.12 -3.00
CA ARG A 19 12.32 1.10 -2.67
C ARG A 19 12.67 1.93 -1.43
N ARG A 20 12.08 3.11 -1.32
CA ARG A 20 12.42 4.13 -0.30
C ARG A 20 11.22 4.64 0.47
N ASP A 21 10.03 4.46 -0.09
CA ASP A 21 8.79 4.95 0.48
C ASP A 21 8.18 3.90 1.39
N HIS A 22 7.41 4.35 2.37
CA HIS A 22 6.77 3.50 3.37
C HIS A 22 5.26 3.65 3.33
N VAL A 23 4.54 2.54 3.46
CA VAL A 23 3.09 2.52 3.61
C VAL A 23 2.74 2.14 5.04
N ARG A 24 1.90 2.95 5.69
CA ARG A 24 1.39 2.67 7.04
C ARG A 24 -0.13 2.62 7.04
N ALA A 25 -0.69 1.62 7.71
CA ALA A 25 -2.13 1.55 7.95
C ALA A 25 -2.55 2.58 9.02
N ILE A 26 -3.66 3.26 8.75
CA ILE A 26 -4.34 4.16 9.69
C ILE A 26 -5.80 3.69 9.87
N PRO A 27 -6.53 4.19 10.89
CA PRO A 27 -7.93 3.79 11.08
C PRO A 27 -8.80 3.99 9.83
N SER A 28 -8.52 5.05 9.08
CA SER A 28 -9.28 5.52 7.93
C SER A 28 -8.79 4.99 6.57
N GLY A 29 -7.74 4.17 6.52
CA GLY A 29 -7.09 3.76 5.26
C GLY A 29 -5.58 3.53 5.41
N TRP A 30 -4.79 4.15 4.53
CA TRP A 30 -3.34 4.06 4.49
C TRP A 30 -2.70 5.43 4.26
N VAL A 31 -1.46 5.59 4.68
CA VAL A 31 -0.61 6.72 4.34
C VAL A 31 0.65 6.21 3.66
N VAL A 32 1.02 6.82 2.54
CA VAL A 32 2.27 6.55 1.81
C VAL A 32 3.20 7.73 2.03
N SER A 33 4.30 7.50 2.74
CA SER A 33 5.28 8.51 3.09
C SER A 33 6.58 8.30 2.33
N ALA A 34 7.05 9.35 1.66
CA ALA A 34 8.37 9.41 1.05
C ALA A 34 9.39 9.95 2.06
N PRO A 35 10.66 9.54 1.99
CA PRO A 35 11.72 10.06 2.85
C PRO A 35 12.02 11.55 2.62
N THR A 36 11.56 12.11 1.51
CA THR A 36 11.60 13.55 1.21
C THR A 36 10.59 14.37 2.01
N GLY A 37 9.79 13.75 2.88
CA GLY A 37 8.76 14.41 3.69
C GLY A 37 7.38 14.50 3.05
N SER A 38 7.22 14.05 1.80
CA SER A 38 5.90 14.01 1.15
C SER A 38 5.07 12.82 1.63
N ALA A 39 3.85 13.06 2.10
CA ALA A 39 2.92 12.01 2.52
C ALA A 39 1.59 12.12 1.76
N VAL A 40 1.05 10.98 1.31
CA VAL A 40 -0.25 10.89 0.63
C VAL A 40 -1.15 9.96 1.42
N VAL A 41 -2.34 10.45 1.81
CA VAL A 41 -3.35 9.64 2.50
C VAL A 41 -4.25 8.99 1.45
N CYS A 42 -4.31 7.66 1.49
CA CYS A 42 -5.16 6.83 0.64
C CYS A 42 -6.31 6.28 1.50
N ARG A 43 -7.54 6.68 1.22
CA ARG A 43 -8.74 6.24 1.95
C ARG A 43 -9.30 4.94 1.39
N THR A 44 -9.00 4.65 0.13
CA THR A 44 -9.42 3.41 -0.54
C THR A 44 -8.23 2.54 -0.90
N TYR A 45 -8.50 1.26 -1.13
CA TYR A 45 -7.49 0.34 -1.60
C TYR A 45 -7.03 0.67 -3.03
N ASP A 46 -7.93 1.12 -3.89
CA ASP A 46 -7.59 1.50 -5.27
C ASP A 46 -6.69 2.75 -5.32
N GLU A 47 -6.93 3.76 -4.47
CA GLU A 47 -6.02 4.90 -4.31
C GLU A 47 -4.61 4.45 -3.91
N LEU A 48 -4.52 3.49 -2.99
CA LEU A 48 -3.23 2.96 -2.54
C LEU A 48 -2.50 2.24 -3.69
N VAL A 49 -3.21 1.37 -4.42
CA VAL A 49 -2.65 0.63 -5.56
C VAL A 49 -2.13 1.59 -6.63
N ASP A 50 -2.91 2.60 -6.97
CA ASP A 50 -2.55 3.59 -7.98
C ASP A 50 -1.31 4.41 -7.56
N ILE A 51 -1.24 4.88 -6.31
CA ILE A 51 -0.05 5.58 -5.80
C ILE A 51 1.18 4.67 -5.78
N VAL A 52 1.04 3.43 -5.31
CA VAL A 52 2.15 2.48 -5.24
C VAL A 52 2.64 2.10 -6.64
N SER A 53 1.73 1.89 -7.60
CA SER A 53 2.05 1.63 -9.00
C SER A 53 2.86 2.78 -9.60
N ARG A 54 2.39 4.03 -9.44
CA ARG A 54 3.10 5.22 -9.94
C ARG A 54 4.50 5.40 -9.33
N ARG A 55 4.67 5.09 -8.04
CA ARG A 55 5.95 5.28 -7.32
C ARG A 55 6.94 4.13 -7.48
N SER A 56 6.45 2.91 -7.66
CA SER A 56 7.28 1.71 -7.90
C SER A 56 7.61 1.51 -9.38
N GLY A 57 6.83 2.08 -10.29
CA GLY A 57 6.92 1.82 -11.73
C GLY A 57 6.35 0.46 -12.14
N LEU A 58 5.69 -0.25 -11.22
CA LEU A 58 5.06 -1.55 -11.48
C LEU A 58 3.65 -1.38 -12.05
N GLU A 59 3.20 -2.36 -12.84
CA GLU A 59 1.84 -2.38 -13.36
C GLU A 59 0.80 -2.45 -12.23
N THR A 60 -0.27 -1.68 -12.39
CA THR A 60 -1.37 -1.58 -11.40
C THR A 60 -1.97 -2.95 -11.06
N ALA A 61 -2.11 -3.84 -12.06
CA ALA A 61 -2.61 -5.19 -11.86
C ALA A 61 -1.70 -6.03 -10.95
N HIS A 62 -0.38 -5.93 -11.14
CA HIS A 62 0.60 -6.61 -10.31
C HIS A 62 0.58 -6.10 -8.86
N VAL A 63 0.54 -4.78 -8.68
CA VAL A 63 0.43 -4.16 -7.34
C VAL A 63 -0.86 -4.59 -6.63
N ARG A 64 -1.98 -4.62 -7.37
CA ARG A 64 -3.28 -5.06 -6.85
C ARG A 64 -3.23 -6.52 -6.39
N GLU A 65 -2.68 -7.40 -7.21
CA GLU A 65 -2.53 -8.81 -6.85
C GLU A 65 -1.68 -8.95 -5.58
N ARG A 66 -0.48 -8.37 -5.57
CA ARG A 66 0.47 -8.44 -4.44
C ARG A 66 -0.10 -7.89 -3.13
N GLY A 67 -0.88 -6.81 -3.19
CA GLY A 67 -1.50 -6.24 -1.99
C GLY A 67 -2.56 -7.16 -1.38
N LEU A 68 -3.36 -7.83 -2.21
CA LEU A 68 -4.45 -8.69 -1.77
C LEU A 68 -4.05 -10.14 -1.53
N SER A 69 -2.97 -10.64 -2.15
CA SER A 69 -2.52 -12.02 -2.02
C SER A 69 -2.44 -12.41 -0.55
N ALA A 70 -3.48 -13.10 -0.08
CA ALA A 70 -3.47 -13.74 1.22
C ALA A 70 -2.27 -14.70 1.22
N HIS A 71 -1.66 -14.83 2.38
CA HIS A 71 -0.60 -15.81 2.61
C HIS A 71 -1.12 -17.19 2.18
N ALA A 72 -0.79 -17.62 0.97
CA ALA A 72 -0.85 -19.01 0.58
C ALA A 72 0.42 -19.64 1.14
N MET A 73 0.38 -19.96 2.42
CA MET A 73 1.25 -20.96 3.04
C MET A 73 0.37 -21.83 3.92
#